data_AF-X0TQS3-F1
#
_entry.id   AF-X0TQS3-F1
#
_cell.length_a   1.000
_cell.length_b   1.000
_cell.length_c   1.000
_cell.angle_alpha   90.00
_cell.angle_beta   90.00
_cell.angle_gamma   90.00
#
_symmetry.space_group_name_H-M   'P 1'
#
loop_
_entity.id
_entity.type
_entity.pdbx_description
1 polymer ?
#
loop_
_entity_poly.entity_id
_entity_poly.type
_entity_poly.pdbx_seq_one_letter_code
_entity_poly.pdbx_strand_id
1 'polypeptide(L)'
;MHKNKTYWTTLFCYTIYLFTIGFSGAENSELKPTGPTFADGDRIVILGGTLAERMQHDGWVETLIQSRAAGKDLSFRNLGFSADSLSHQLRVAGFGSQDKWLEKTKPDWIFSFFGFNESFNGESGIDQFKNDLRKFVDKQKEKKYNGEKSPQIILFSPIAHEDLNQTNLPDGTQNNRRLQ
;
A
#
# COMPACT_ATOMS: atom_id res chain seq x y z
N MET A 1 -55.34 46.08 31.06
CA MET A 1 -54.85 45.41 29.83
C MET A 1 -53.32 45.45 29.73
N HIS A 2 -52.58 44.91 30.73
CA HIS A 2 -51.11 45.04 30.76
C HIS A 2 -50.44 43.87 31.51
N LYS A 3 -50.55 42.63 31.00
CA LYS A 3 -49.84 41.46 31.56
C LYS A 3 -49.34 40.42 30.53
N ASN A 4 -49.17 40.76 29.25
CA ASN A 4 -48.75 39.78 28.22
C ASN A 4 -47.38 40.03 27.55
N LYS A 5 -46.64 41.08 27.92
CA LYS A 5 -45.33 41.37 27.27
C LYS A 5 -44.13 40.63 27.86
N THR A 6 -44.25 40.02 29.03
CA THR A 6 -43.10 39.41 29.74
C THR A 6 -42.87 37.94 29.39
N TYR A 7 -43.84 37.25 28.78
CA TYR A 7 -43.70 35.82 28.45
C TYR A 7 -42.95 35.60 27.13
N TRP A 8 -42.98 36.55 26.20
CA TRP A 8 -42.34 36.40 24.88
C TRP A 8 -40.82 36.59 24.92
N THR A 9 -40.30 37.46 25.79
CA THR A 9 -38.85 37.66 25.96
C THR A 9 -38.17 36.48 26.66
N THR A 10 -38.83 35.86 27.63
CA THR A 10 -38.28 34.67 28.33
C THR A 10 -38.32 33.42 27.46
N LEU A 11 -39.36 33.27 26.61
CA LEU A 11 -39.45 32.15 25.66
C LEU A 11 -38.39 32.26 24.56
N PHE A 12 -38.10 33.47 24.08
CA PHE A 12 -37.10 33.72 23.03
C PHE A 12 -35.66 33.45 23.50
N CYS A 13 -35.34 33.79 24.75
CA CYS A 13 -34.04 33.46 25.35
C CYS A 13 -33.85 31.95 25.58
N TYR A 14 -34.91 31.22 25.93
CA TYR A 14 -34.82 29.75 26.12
C TYR A 14 -34.65 29.01 24.79
N THR A 15 -35.25 29.50 23.71
CA THR A 15 -35.05 28.92 22.36
C THR A 15 -33.66 29.19 21.79
N ILE A 16 -33.01 30.30 22.14
CA ILE A 16 -31.62 30.55 21.73
C ILE A 16 -30.65 29.70 22.57
N TYR A 17 -30.91 29.55 23.87
CA TYR A 17 -30.05 28.74 24.77
C TYR A 17 -30.11 27.24 24.43
N LEU A 18 -31.27 26.73 23.99
CA LEU A 18 -31.40 25.35 23.51
C LEU A 18 -30.76 25.10 22.15
N PHE A 19 -30.60 26.13 21.30
CA PHE A 19 -29.94 26.00 20.00
C PHE A 19 -28.41 26.01 20.13
N THR A 20 -27.85 26.67 21.15
CA THR A 20 -26.39 26.70 21.39
C THR A 20 -25.83 25.43 22.04
N ILE A 21 -26.66 24.60 22.68
CA ILE A 21 -26.22 23.32 23.29
C ILE A 21 -26.26 22.17 22.27
N GLY A 22 -26.98 22.32 21.16
CA GLY A 22 -27.16 21.27 20.15
C GLY A 22 -26.05 21.13 19.11
N PHE A 23 -25.02 21.97 19.14
CA PHE A 23 -23.93 21.96 18.14
C PHE A 23 -22.54 21.97 18.79
N SER A 24 -22.40 21.27 19.93
CA SER A 24 -21.10 20.99 20.55
C SER A 24 -20.85 19.49 20.50
N GLY A 25 -20.47 18.98 19.33
CA GLY A 25 -20.19 17.55 19.19
C GLY A 25 -20.10 17.03 17.76
N ALA A 26 -19.65 17.84 16.80
CA ALA A 26 -18.96 17.28 15.65
C ALA A 26 -17.46 17.33 15.99
N GLU A 27 -16.96 16.31 16.69
CA GLU A 27 -15.54 16.01 16.57
C GLU A 27 -15.30 15.80 15.08
N ASN A 28 -14.58 16.73 14.44
CA ASN A 28 -13.88 16.39 13.22
C ASN A 28 -12.97 15.24 13.59
N SER A 29 -13.37 14.01 13.28
CA SER A 29 -12.47 12.88 13.33
C SER A 29 -11.41 13.19 12.29
N GLU A 30 -10.27 13.73 12.75
CA GLU A 30 -9.06 13.72 11.95
C GLU A 30 -8.87 12.27 11.53
N LEU A 31 -9.07 12.01 10.23
CA LEU A 31 -8.79 10.72 9.65
C LEU A 31 -7.33 10.43 9.95
N LYS A 32 -7.07 9.59 10.95
CA LYS A 32 -5.72 9.11 11.23
C LYS A 32 -5.25 8.46 9.94
N PRO A 33 -4.15 8.95 9.33
CA PRO A 33 -3.62 8.32 8.14
C PRO A 33 -3.37 6.85 8.46
N THR A 34 -4.09 5.95 7.79
CA THR A 34 -3.93 4.50 7.95
C THR A 34 -2.75 3.96 7.13
N GLY A 35 -2.02 4.86 6.45
CA GLY A 35 -0.86 4.55 5.63
C GLY A 35 0.43 4.42 6.44
N PRO A 36 1.50 3.94 5.80
CA PRO A 36 2.82 3.90 6.41
C PRO A 36 3.30 5.30 6.79
N THR A 37 3.93 5.42 7.95
CA THR A 37 4.62 6.65 8.38
C THR A 37 6.11 6.47 8.16
N PHE A 38 6.67 7.20 7.19
CA PHE A 38 8.09 7.13 6.88
C PHE A 38 8.93 8.01 7.82
N ALA A 39 10.10 7.49 8.19
CA ALA A 39 11.15 8.27 8.82
C ALA A 39 11.93 9.07 7.76
N ASP A 40 12.66 10.08 8.23
CA ASP A 40 13.55 10.84 7.37
C ASP A 40 14.71 9.95 6.88
N GLY A 41 15.01 10.00 5.58
CA GLY A 41 16.05 9.20 4.93
C GLY A 41 15.70 7.71 4.72
N ASP A 42 14.45 7.30 4.93
CA ASP A 42 14.05 5.89 4.74
C ASP A 42 14.34 5.41 3.30
N ARG A 43 14.92 4.21 3.19
CA ARG A 43 15.19 3.54 1.90
C ARG A 43 14.08 2.56 1.56
N ILE A 44 13.41 2.79 0.45
CA ILE A 44 12.32 1.96 -0.07
C ILE A 44 12.86 1.14 -1.23
N VAL A 45 12.80 -0.19 -1.11
CA VAL A 45 13.16 -1.12 -2.18
C VAL A 45 11.90 -1.77 -2.74
N ILE A 46 11.72 -1.70 -4.05
CA ILE A 46 10.61 -2.33 -4.75
C ILE A 46 11.06 -3.69 -5.30
N LEU A 47 10.33 -4.75 -4.96
CA LEU A 47 10.50 -6.12 -5.41
C LEU A 47 9.22 -6.60 -6.07
N GLY A 48 9.33 -7.49 -7.06
CA GLY A 48 8.18 -8.11 -7.67
C GLY A 48 8.37 -8.46 -9.13
N GLY A 49 7.28 -8.95 -9.73
CA GLY A 49 7.19 -9.29 -11.13
C GLY A 49 7.04 -8.08 -12.05
N THR A 50 6.37 -8.29 -13.18
CA THR A 50 6.24 -7.31 -14.26
C THR A 50 5.63 -5.99 -13.80
N LEU A 51 4.63 -5.97 -12.91
CA LEU A 51 4.05 -4.72 -12.43
C LEU A 51 5.09 -3.81 -11.75
N ALA A 52 5.91 -4.38 -10.86
CA ALA A 52 7.00 -3.66 -10.21
C ALA A 52 8.07 -3.23 -11.22
N GLU A 53 8.43 -4.09 -12.16
CA GLU A 53 9.39 -3.76 -13.22
C GLU A 53 8.90 -2.60 -14.09
N ARG A 54 7.62 -2.56 -14.46
CA ARG A 54 7.06 -1.48 -15.30
C ARG A 54 7.11 -0.13 -14.61
N MET A 55 7.00 -0.07 -13.28
CA MET A 55 7.16 1.17 -12.51
C MET A 55 8.58 1.78 -12.63
N GLN A 56 9.56 1.07 -13.17
CA GLN A 56 10.87 1.65 -13.47
C GLN A 56 10.82 2.66 -14.62
N HIS A 57 9.83 2.55 -15.50
CA HIS A 57 9.70 3.42 -16.66
C HIS A 57 8.96 4.73 -16.33
N ASP A 58 8.14 4.73 -15.28
CA ASP A 58 7.30 5.86 -14.88
C ASP A 58 7.42 6.11 -13.37
N GLY A 59 8.05 7.22 -12.97
CA GLY A 59 8.30 7.56 -11.55
C GLY A 59 7.09 8.13 -10.80
N TRP A 60 5.86 7.82 -11.21
CA TRP A 60 4.65 8.42 -10.64
C TRP A 60 4.44 8.04 -9.17
N VAL A 61 4.71 6.79 -8.80
CA VAL A 61 4.49 6.33 -7.42
C VAL A 61 5.50 6.99 -6.48
N GLU A 62 6.77 7.04 -6.86
CA GLU A 62 7.83 7.72 -6.12
C GLU A 62 7.51 9.20 -5.95
N THR A 63 7.06 9.86 -7.03
CA THR A 63 6.68 11.28 -7.01
C THR A 63 5.52 11.55 -6.05
N LEU A 64 4.47 10.72 -6.10
CA LEU A 64 3.31 10.85 -5.23
C LEU A 64 3.66 10.61 -3.76
N ILE A 65 4.49 9.59 -3.48
CA ILE A 65 4.92 9.29 -2.11
C ILE A 65 5.78 10.43 -1.58
N GLN A 66 6.75 10.94 -2.36
CA GLN A 66 7.58 12.08 -1.96
C GLN A 66 6.75 13.33 -1.69
N SER A 67 5.74 13.61 -2.52
CA SER A 67 4.84 14.74 -2.31
C SER A 67 4.06 14.63 -1.00
N ARG A 68 3.67 13.42 -0.61
CA ARG A 68 2.93 13.17 0.66
C ARG A 68 3.85 13.07 1.87
N ALA A 69 5.07 12.59 1.69
CA ALA A 69 6.10 12.49 2.71
C ALA A 69 7.07 13.70 2.65
N ALA A 70 6.52 14.90 2.46
CA ALA A 70 7.32 16.11 2.28
C ALA A 70 8.33 16.29 3.43
N GLY A 71 9.60 16.50 3.08
CA GLY A 71 10.69 16.69 4.04
C GLY A 71 11.24 15.40 4.67
N LYS A 72 10.94 14.22 4.12
CA LYS A 72 11.47 12.92 4.58
C LYS A 72 12.64 12.37 3.75
N ASP A 73 13.07 13.08 2.70
CA ASP A 73 14.16 12.71 1.79
C ASP A 73 14.25 11.20 1.49
N LEU A 74 13.14 10.63 1.02
CA LEU A 74 13.04 9.19 0.79
C LEU A 74 13.89 8.78 -0.41
N SER A 75 14.46 7.59 -0.37
CA SER A 75 15.18 7.04 -1.54
C SER A 75 14.55 5.75 -2.03
N PHE A 76 14.47 5.60 -3.35
CA PHE A 76 13.83 4.47 -3.98
C PHE A 76 14.85 3.66 -4.78
N ARG A 77 14.76 2.35 -4.67
CA ARG A 77 15.45 1.42 -5.56
C ARG A 77 14.48 0.36 -6.03
N ASN A 78 14.21 0.37 -7.34
CA ASN A 78 13.43 -0.68 -7.95
C ASN A 78 14.34 -1.82 -8.41
N LEU A 79 14.07 -3.03 -7.89
CA LEU A 79 14.73 -4.28 -8.25
C LEU A 79 13.74 -5.29 -8.86
N GLY A 80 12.53 -4.83 -9.21
CA GLY A 80 11.53 -5.64 -9.89
C GLY A 80 12.06 -6.17 -11.22
N PHE A 81 11.65 -7.38 -11.57
CA PHE A 81 12.04 -8.02 -12.81
C PHE A 81 10.88 -8.83 -13.37
N SER A 82 10.64 -8.71 -14.67
CA SER A 82 9.57 -9.44 -15.35
C SER A 82 9.67 -10.94 -15.09
N ALA A 83 8.51 -11.58 -14.90
CA ALA A 83 8.37 -13.01 -14.57
C ALA A 83 8.89 -13.47 -13.19
N ASP A 84 9.28 -12.56 -12.28
CA ASP A 84 9.63 -12.94 -10.91
C ASP A 84 8.42 -13.46 -10.12
N SER A 85 8.64 -14.53 -9.36
CA SER A 85 7.76 -15.01 -8.29
C SER A 85 8.52 -15.08 -6.96
N LEU A 86 7.80 -15.35 -5.88
CA LEU A 86 8.39 -15.54 -4.54
C LEU A 86 9.51 -16.60 -4.51
N SER A 87 9.37 -17.65 -5.33
CA SER A 87 10.26 -18.80 -5.36
C SER A 87 11.18 -18.86 -6.60
N HIS A 88 10.86 -18.13 -7.66
CA HIS A 88 11.61 -18.18 -8.92
C HIS A 88 12.01 -16.79 -9.40
N GLN A 89 13.32 -16.58 -9.54
CA GLN A 89 13.91 -15.36 -10.09
C GLN A 89 14.87 -15.75 -11.20
N LEU A 90 14.48 -15.47 -12.44
CA LEU A 90 15.29 -15.80 -13.61
C LEU A 90 16.36 -14.71 -13.77
N ARG A 91 17.62 -15.06 -13.51
CA ARG A 91 18.76 -14.15 -13.63
C ARG A 91 19.89 -14.82 -14.40
N VAL A 92 20.67 -13.99 -15.09
CA VAL A 92 21.93 -14.45 -15.69
C VAL A 92 22.90 -14.93 -14.61
N ALA A 93 23.78 -15.86 -14.97
CA ALA A 93 24.80 -16.35 -14.06
C ALA A 93 25.65 -15.19 -13.51
N GLY A 94 25.89 -15.18 -12.20
CA GLY A 94 26.67 -14.14 -11.54
C GLY A 94 25.93 -12.84 -11.18
N PHE A 95 24.63 -12.70 -11.50
CA PHE A 95 23.84 -11.51 -11.15
C PHE A 95 23.77 -11.25 -9.63
N GLY A 96 23.87 -12.30 -8.83
CA GLY A 96 23.71 -12.23 -7.37
C GLY A 96 22.29 -12.57 -6.91
N SER A 97 22.16 -12.96 -5.65
CA SER A 97 20.86 -13.25 -5.04
C SER A 97 20.14 -11.96 -4.63
N GLN A 98 18.83 -12.04 -4.45
CA GLN A 98 18.05 -10.95 -3.88
C GLN A 98 18.64 -10.45 -2.56
N ASP A 99 19.05 -11.36 -1.65
CA ASP A 99 19.64 -10.95 -0.37
C ASP A 99 20.91 -10.12 -0.55
N LYS A 100 21.79 -10.47 -1.50
CA LYS A 100 22.99 -9.67 -1.78
C LYS A 100 22.65 -8.29 -2.30
N TRP A 101 21.56 -8.15 -3.07
CA TRP A 101 21.10 -6.84 -3.50
C TRP A 101 20.49 -6.05 -2.36
N LEU A 102 19.72 -6.68 -1.48
CA LEU A 102 19.14 -6.04 -0.29
C LEU A 102 20.23 -5.62 0.72
N GLU A 103 21.32 -6.38 0.87
CA GLU A 103 22.49 -5.98 1.67
C GLU A 103 23.17 -4.72 1.12
N LYS A 104 23.17 -4.53 -0.21
CA LYS A 104 23.73 -3.34 -0.85
C LYS A 104 22.80 -2.13 -0.74
N THR A 105 21.50 -2.34 -0.91
CA THR A 105 20.50 -1.25 -0.93
C THR A 105 20.01 -0.88 0.46
N LYS A 106 20.17 -1.79 1.44
CA LYS A 106 19.90 -1.57 2.86
C LYS A 106 18.48 -1.06 3.14
N PRO A 107 17.42 -1.73 2.64
CA PRO A 107 16.05 -1.22 2.77
C PRO A 107 15.63 -1.04 4.23
N ASP A 108 14.90 0.04 4.48
CA ASP A 108 14.06 0.25 5.65
C ASP A 108 12.63 -0.22 5.36
N TRP A 109 12.21 -0.13 4.09
CA TRP A 109 10.95 -0.62 3.58
C TRP A 109 11.15 -1.49 2.34
N ILE A 110 10.37 -2.57 2.25
CA ILE A 110 10.25 -3.42 1.07
C ILE A 110 8.82 -3.33 0.56
N PHE A 111 8.65 -2.83 -0.66
CA PHE A 111 7.39 -2.85 -1.38
C PHE A 111 7.37 -4.08 -2.27
N SER A 112 6.42 -4.98 -2.05
CA SER A 112 6.44 -6.33 -2.59
C SER A 112 5.22 -6.58 -3.48
N PHE A 113 5.47 -6.76 -4.78
CA PHE A 113 4.47 -6.98 -5.83
C PHE A 113 4.59 -8.41 -6.40
N PHE A 114 4.20 -9.39 -5.58
CA PHE A 114 4.13 -10.81 -5.97
C PHE A 114 2.69 -11.29 -5.99
N GLY A 115 2.42 -12.44 -6.63
CA GLY A 115 1.11 -13.09 -6.68
C GLY A 115 0.59 -13.28 -8.11
N PHE A 116 0.93 -12.40 -9.05
CA PHE A 116 0.42 -12.51 -10.42
C PHE A 116 0.95 -13.76 -11.13
N ASN A 117 2.25 -14.03 -11.01
CA ASN A 117 2.85 -15.21 -11.64
C ASN A 117 2.43 -16.50 -10.91
N GLU A 118 2.27 -16.43 -9.59
CA GLU A 118 1.80 -17.55 -8.78
C GLU A 118 0.34 -17.91 -9.10
N SER A 119 -0.49 -16.93 -9.49
CA SER A 119 -1.89 -17.13 -9.85
C SER A 119 -2.09 -18.06 -11.06
N PHE A 120 -1.08 -18.23 -11.92
CA PHE A 120 -1.16 -19.15 -13.06
C PHE A 120 -1.33 -20.61 -12.63
N ASN A 121 -0.96 -20.95 -11.39
CA ASN A 121 -1.20 -22.28 -10.82
C ASN A 121 -2.68 -22.50 -10.43
N GLY A 122 -3.52 -21.48 -10.47
CA GLY A 122 -4.93 -21.57 -10.11
C GLY A 122 -5.17 -21.95 -8.64
N GLU A 123 -6.36 -22.48 -8.34
CA GLU A 123 -6.77 -22.81 -6.97
C GLU A 123 -5.84 -23.80 -6.28
N SER A 124 -5.28 -24.77 -7.01
CA SER A 124 -4.33 -25.75 -6.46
C SER A 124 -3.01 -25.12 -6.01
N GLY A 125 -2.67 -23.92 -6.48
CA GLY A 125 -1.47 -23.18 -6.10
C GLY A 125 -1.60 -22.34 -4.83
N ILE A 126 -2.82 -22.14 -4.29
CA ILE A 126 -3.08 -21.19 -3.20
C ILE A 126 -2.31 -21.55 -1.92
N ASP A 127 -2.30 -22.82 -1.54
CA ASP A 127 -1.62 -23.25 -0.30
C ASP A 127 -0.10 -23.08 -0.42
N GLN A 128 0.46 -23.41 -1.58
CA GLN A 128 1.87 -23.20 -1.85
C GLN A 128 2.22 -21.70 -1.83
N PHE A 129 1.40 -20.86 -2.47
CA PHE A 129 1.59 -19.41 -2.45
C PHE A 129 1.57 -18.83 -1.03
N LYS A 130 0.59 -19.21 -0.20
CA LYS A 130 0.51 -18.79 1.21
C LYS A 130 1.77 -19.19 1.98
N ASN A 131 2.26 -20.41 1.76
CA ASN A 131 3.46 -20.91 2.41
C ASN A 131 4.71 -20.16 1.97
N ASP A 132 4.89 -19.93 0.67
CA ASP A 132 6.05 -19.20 0.14
C ASP A 132 6.02 -17.72 0.53
N LEU A 133 4.85 -17.09 0.54
CA LEU A 133 4.68 -15.72 1.00
C LEU A 133 5.03 -15.58 2.48
N ARG A 134 4.57 -16.52 3.32
CA ARG A 134 4.93 -16.56 4.74
C ARG A 134 6.44 -16.69 4.91
N LYS A 135 7.07 -17.67 4.24
CA LYS A 135 8.52 -17.85 4.29
C LYS A 135 9.28 -16.61 3.85
N PHE A 136 8.81 -15.93 2.79
CA PHE A 136 9.40 -14.67 2.34
C PHE A 136 9.33 -13.60 3.43
N VAL A 137 8.14 -13.36 4.00
CA VAL A 137 7.92 -12.36 5.06
C VAL A 137 8.77 -12.66 6.29
N ASP A 138 8.75 -13.91 6.77
CA ASP A 138 9.50 -14.33 7.95
C ASP A 138 11.01 -14.15 7.72
N LYS A 139 11.52 -14.60 6.56
CA LYS A 139 12.92 -14.40 6.16
C LYS A 139 13.31 -12.92 6.18
N GLN A 140 12.49 -12.04 5.61
CA GLN A 140 12.83 -10.60 5.58
C GLN A 140 12.79 -9.98 6.99
N LYS A 141 11.88 -10.43 7.86
CA LYS A 141 11.80 -9.96 9.26
C LYS A 141 12.97 -10.39 10.13
N GLU A 142 13.68 -11.46 9.76
CA GLU A 142 14.89 -11.90 10.47
C GLU A 142 16.15 -11.14 10.06
N LYS A 143 16.10 -10.38 8.95
CA LYS A 143 17.27 -9.75 8.33
C LYS A 143 17.35 -8.27 8.66
N LYS A 144 18.52 -7.81 9.09
CA LYS A 144 18.82 -6.39 9.36
C LYS A 144 19.74 -5.81 8.29
N TYR A 145 19.21 -5.63 7.08
CA TYR A 145 20.02 -5.17 5.95
C TYR A 145 20.64 -3.77 6.18
N ASN A 146 19.96 -2.89 6.91
CA ASN A 146 20.48 -1.58 7.29
C ASN A 146 21.46 -1.60 8.49
N GLY A 147 21.64 -2.74 9.16
CA GLY A 147 22.48 -2.90 10.35
C GLY A 147 21.75 -2.69 11.69
N GLU A 148 20.53 -2.18 11.70
CA GLU A 148 19.82 -1.77 12.92
C GLU A 148 18.53 -2.56 13.13
N LYS A 149 17.61 -2.49 12.17
CA LYS A 149 16.25 -3.04 12.21
C LYS A 149 15.93 -3.82 10.95
N SER A 150 14.97 -4.73 11.06
CA SER A 150 14.45 -5.44 9.90
C SER A 150 13.56 -4.53 9.06
N PRO A 151 13.52 -4.71 7.72
CA PRO A 151 12.68 -3.89 6.87
C PRO A 151 11.19 -4.10 7.17
N GLN A 152 10.41 -3.04 7.10
CA GLN A 152 8.96 -3.13 7.07
C GLN A 152 8.49 -3.51 5.67
N ILE A 153 7.50 -4.40 5.57
CA ILE A 153 7.05 -4.94 4.28
C ILE A 153 5.64 -4.44 3.99
N ILE A 154 5.45 -3.87 2.80
CA ILE A 154 4.13 -3.57 2.24
C ILE A 154 3.87 -4.55 1.11
N LEU A 155 2.79 -5.33 1.25
CA LEU A 155 2.35 -6.26 0.22
C LEU A 155 1.33 -5.57 -0.68
N PHE A 156 1.59 -5.59 -1.97
CA PHE A 156 0.67 -5.10 -2.99
C PHE A 156 0.01 -6.29 -3.68
N SER A 157 -1.31 -6.27 -3.76
CA SER A 157 -2.04 -7.27 -4.53
C SER A 157 -1.75 -7.11 -6.03
N PRO A 158 -1.81 -8.19 -6.81
CA PRO A 158 -1.85 -8.09 -8.26
C PRO A 158 -2.99 -7.18 -8.75
N ILE A 159 -2.79 -6.55 -9.91
CA ILE A 159 -3.84 -5.77 -10.58
C ILE A 159 -4.76 -6.69 -11.39
N ALA A 160 -6.04 -6.32 -11.46
CA ALA A 160 -7.01 -7.01 -12.29
C ALA A 160 -6.71 -6.82 -13.79
N HIS A 161 -7.06 -7.82 -14.58
CA HIS A 161 -7.18 -7.73 -16.03
C HIS A 161 -8.38 -6.85 -16.37
N GLU A 162 -8.11 -5.70 -16.98
CA GLU A 162 -9.10 -4.77 -17.51
C GLU A 162 -9.84 -5.36 -18.72
N ASP A 163 -11.17 -5.20 -18.74
CA ASP A 163 -11.98 -5.49 -19.92
C ASP A 163 -12.01 -4.26 -20.84
N LEU A 164 -11.36 -4.37 -22.00
CA LEU A 164 -11.34 -3.32 -23.02
C LEU A 164 -12.61 -3.28 -23.88
N ASN A 165 -13.59 -4.17 -23.63
CA ASN A 165 -14.84 -4.30 -24.39
C ASN A 165 -14.61 -4.50 -25.90
N GLN A 166 -13.55 -5.22 -26.27
CA GLN A 166 -13.21 -5.52 -27.66
C GLN A 166 -13.45 -7.00 -27.96
N THR A 167 -14.23 -7.30 -29.00
CA THR A 167 -14.60 -8.69 -29.38
C THR A 167 -13.40 -9.61 -29.60
N ASN A 168 -12.26 -9.07 -30.00
CA ASN A 168 -11.04 -9.85 -30.29
C ASN A 168 -10.11 -10.00 -29.07
N LEU A 169 -10.44 -9.41 -27.93
CA LEU A 169 -9.64 -9.49 -26.71
C LEU A 169 -10.43 -10.21 -25.59
N PRO A 170 -9.74 -10.91 -24.68
CA PRO A 170 -10.38 -11.47 -23.50
C PRO A 170 -10.89 -10.36 -22.57
N ASP A 171 -12.00 -10.66 -21.87
CA ASP A 171 -12.68 -9.77 -20.91
C ASP A 171 -12.06 -9.80 -19.49
N GLY A 172 -11.02 -10.60 -19.30
CA GLY A 172 -10.36 -10.78 -18.01
C GLY A 172 -11.12 -11.63 -16.98
N THR A 173 -12.34 -12.11 -17.24
CA THR A 173 -13.16 -12.88 -16.29
C THR A 173 -12.41 -14.09 -15.72
N GLN A 174 -11.74 -14.86 -16.59
CA GLN A 174 -10.97 -16.03 -16.16
C GLN A 174 -9.71 -15.67 -15.37
N ASN A 175 -9.02 -14.59 -15.75
CA ASN A 175 -7.78 -14.17 -15.08
C ASN A 175 -8.09 -13.59 -13.70
N ASN A 176 -9.10 -12.73 -13.60
CA ASN A 176 -9.46 -12.05 -12.37
C ASN A 176 -9.92 -13.01 -11.27
N ARG A 177 -10.52 -14.15 -11.63
CA ARG A 177 -10.85 -15.21 -10.66
C ARG A 177 -9.62 -15.76 -9.94
N ARG A 178 -8.46 -15.78 -10.59
CA ARG A 178 -7.21 -16.32 -10.01
C ARG A 178 -6.51 -15.32 -9.07
N LEU A 179 -6.96 -14.06 -9.05
CA LEU A 179 -6.36 -12.97 -8.27
C LEU A 179 -7.13 -12.66 -6.97
N GLN A 180 -8.25 -13.35 -6.74
CA GLN A 180 -9.12 -13.23 -5.55
C GLN A 180 -8.69 -14.23 -4.48
#